data_AF-A0A7X6XGP9-F1
#
_entry.id   AF-A0A7X6XGP9-F1
#
_cell.length_a   1.000
_cell.length_b   1.000
_cell.length_c   1.000
_cell.angle_alpha   90.00
_cell.angle_beta   90.00
_cell.angle_gamma   90.00
#
_symmetry.space_group_name_H-M   'P 1'
#
loop_
_entity.id
_entity.type
_entity.pdbx_description
1 polymer ?
#
loop_
_entity_poly.entity_id
_entity_poly.type
_entity_poly.pdbx_seq_one_letter_code
_entity_poly.pdbx_strand_id
1 'polypeptide(L)'
;MKINDRVVLNSSCELRVFYYNNDPKLLDHDLEVPELGSQYTIMGYVPEKSNKLRKDEDSGDFENYAYVIRNDRSAELFRVSRSKMLENFVLAE
;
A
#
# COMPACT_ATOMS: atom_id res chain seq x y z
N MET A 1 -12.21 2.08 2.44
CA MET A 1 -10.98 1.29 2.62
C MET A 1 -10.28 1.78 3.88
N LYS A 2 -10.28 0.95 4.92
CA LYS A 2 -9.73 1.18 6.26
C LYS A 2 -8.61 0.17 6.53
N ILE A 3 -7.80 0.44 7.56
CA ILE A 3 -6.79 -0.52 8.04
C ILE A 3 -7.49 -1.84 8.40
N ASN A 4 -6.86 -2.95 8.01
CA ASN A 4 -7.36 -4.32 8.09
C ASN A 4 -8.49 -4.68 7.11
N ASP A 5 -8.96 -3.74 6.27
CA ASP A 5 -9.81 -4.14 5.14
C ASP A 5 -8.99 -5.02 4.19
N ARG A 6 -9.65 -6.04 3.64
CA ARG A 6 -9.10 -6.85 2.54
C ARG A 6 -9.56 -6.25 1.22
N VAL A 7 -8.65 -6.21 0.26
CA VAL A 7 -8.89 -5.68 -1.08
C VAL A 7 -8.39 -6.65 -2.14
N VAL A 8 -9.03 -6.63 -3.30
CA VAL A 8 -8.66 -7.45 -4.45
C VAL A 8 -8.17 -6.55 -5.57
N LEU A 9 -7.06 -6.92 -6.21
CA LEU A 9 -6.61 -6.27 -7.44
C LEU A 9 -7.56 -6.63 -8.60
N ASN A 10 -8.31 -5.65 -9.10
CA ASN A 10 -9.33 -5.83 -10.14
C ASN A 10 -8.93 -5.22 -11.50
N SER A 11 -7.83 -4.47 -11.55
CA SER A 11 -7.26 -3.93 -12.77
C SER A 11 -5.74 -4.05 -12.74
N SER A 12 -5.11 -4.15 -13.91
CA SER A 12 -3.67 -4.30 -14.02
C SER A 12 -2.98 -3.01 -13.56
N CYS A 13 -2.05 -3.13 -12.61
CA CYS A 13 -1.19 -2.03 -12.22
C CYS A 13 0.15 -2.54 -11.72
N GLU A 14 1.20 -1.73 -11.90
CA GLU A 14 2.52 -2.01 -11.33
C GLU A 14 2.56 -1.56 -9.86
N LEU A 15 2.99 -2.48 -8.99
CA LEU A 15 3.22 -2.23 -7.58
C LEU A 15 4.71 -2.20 -7.30
N ARG A 16 5.12 -1.32 -6.36
CA ARG A 16 6.50 -1.26 -5.87
C ARG A 16 6.59 -2.05 -4.58
N VAL A 17 7.48 -3.04 -4.56
CA VAL A 17 7.79 -3.80 -3.36
C VAL A 17 8.64 -2.93 -2.45
N PHE A 18 8.35 -2.93 -1.15
CA PHE A 18 9.26 -2.35 -0.16
C PHE A 18 9.44 -3.30 1.02
N TYR A 19 10.68 -3.39 1.50
CA TYR A 19 11.03 -4.21 2.65
C TYR A 19 11.29 -3.31 3.87
N TYR A 20 10.59 -3.57 4.97
CA TYR A 20 11.01 -3.11 6.29
C TYR A 20 12.17 -4.01 6.75
N ASN A 21 13.36 -3.80 6.20
CA ASN A 21 14.56 -4.26 6.90
C ASN A 21 14.87 -3.25 8.01
N ASN A 22 15.60 -3.67 9.04
CA ASN A 22 16.09 -2.83 10.14
C ASN A 22 17.02 -1.66 9.70
N ASP A 23 17.08 -1.38 8.39
CA ASP A 23 17.73 -0.22 7.80
C ASP A 23 16.62 0.80 7.43
N PRO A 24 16.59 2.01 8.01
CA PRO A 24 15.55 3.02 7.78
C PRO A 24 15.48 3.55 6.34
N LYS A 25 16.35 3.05 5.45
CA LYS A 25 16.24 3.27 4.02
C LYS A 25 15.22 2.29 3.48
N LEU A 26 14.02 2.80 3.19
CA LEU A 26 13.10 2.16 2.26
C LEU A 26 13.88 1.91 0.98
N LEU A 27 14.30 0.67 0.76
CA LEU A 27 14.93 0.29 -0.49
C LEU A 27 13.79 0.15 -1.50
N ASP A 28 13.69 1.12 -2.40
CA ASP A 28 12.86 1.00 -3.61
C ASP A 28 13.42 -0.17 -4.42
N HIS A 29 12.82 -1.35 -4.27
CA HIS A 29 13.18 -2.54 -5.03
C HIS A 29 12.05 -2.94 -5.97
N ASP A 30 12.46 -3.63 -7.04
CA ASP A 30 11.73 -4.25 -8.16
C ASP A 30 10.24 -3.93 -8.33
N LEU A 31 9.89 -3.46 -9.53
CA LEU A 31 8.50 -3.33 -9.96
C LEU A 31 7.91 -4.73 -10.16
N GLU A 32 6.80 -5.01 -9.48
CA GLU A 32 6.02 -6.23 -9.67
C GLU A 32 4.73 -5.91 -10.43
N VAL A 33 4.41 -6.76 -11.40
CA VAL A 33 3.08 -6.79 -12.05
C VAL A 33 2.31 -7.92 -11.38
N PRO A 34 1.40 -7.62 -10.43
CA PRO A 34 0.73 -8.66 -9.67
C PRO A 34 -0.36 -9.34 -10.48
N GLU A 35 -0.67 -10.58 -10.11
CA GLU A 35 -1.75 -11.34 -10.73
C GLU A 35 -3.12 -10.71 -10.41
N LEU A 36 -3.96 -10.52 -11.43
CA LEU A 36 -5.34 -10.09 -11.24
C LEU A 36 -6.09 -11.07 -10.31
N GLY A 37 -6.90 -10.53 -9.41
CA GLY A 37 -7.57 -11.33 -8.38
C GLY A 37 -6.74 -11.57 -7.11
N SER A 38 -5.47 -11.12 -7.07
CA SER A 38 -4.65 -11.19 -5.86
C SER A 38 -5.29 -10.40 -4.71
N GLN A 39 -5.26 -10.98 -3.51
CA GLN A 39 -5.82 -10.40 -2.30
C GLN A 39 -4.73 -9.74 -1.45
N TYR A 40 -5.05 -8.57 -0.92
CA TYR A 40 -4.17 -7.79 -0.07
C TYR A 40 -4.89 -7.29 1.16
N THR A 41 -4.16 -7.13 2.26
CA THR A 41 -4.65 -6.51 3.48
C THR A 41 -4.08 -5.10 3.61
N ILE A 42 -4.92 -4.09 3.90
CA ILE A 42 -4.45 -2.73 4.17
C ILE A 42 -3.80 -2.69 5.55
N MET A 43 -2.49 -2.48 5.60
CA MET A 43 -1.72 -2.47 6.85
C MET A 43 -1.59 -1.05 7.44
N GLY A 44 -1.71 -0.01 6.63
CA GLY A 44 -1.57 1.36 7.10
C GLY A 44 -1.48 2.40 5.99
N TYR A 45 -1.08 3.61 6.36
CA TYR A 45 -0.95 4.76 5.48
C TYR A 45 0.39 5.48 5.74
N VAL A 46 1.05 5.91 4.67
CA VAL A 46 2.31 6.68 4.74
C VAL A 46 2.12 8.01 3.99
N PRO A 47 2.48 9.16 4.58
CA PRO A 47 2.39 10.44 3.89
C PRO A 47 3.23 10.45 2.59
N GLU A 48 2.67 10.93 1.49
CA GLU A 48 3.37 10.99 0.20
C GLU A 48 4.53 12.00 0.17
N LYS A 49 4.47 13.04 1.02
CA LYS A 49 5.45 14.14 1.05
C LYS A 49 6.59 14.00 2.08
N SER A 50 6.67 12.89 2.82
CA SER A 50 7.63 12.77 3.91
C SER A 50 8.34 11.42 3.86
N ASN A 51 9.65 11.42 3.59
CA ASN A 51 10.54 10.30 3.93
C ASN A 51 10.75 10.18 5.46
N LYS A 52 9.78 10.60 6.25
CA LYS A 52 9.72 10.46 7.71
C LYS A 52 8.30 10.07 8.09
N LEU A 53 8.17 8.83 8.56
CA LEU A 53 7.04 8.36 9.35
C LEU A 53 6.82 9.32 10.52
N ARG A 54 5.88 10.25 10.40
CA ARG A 54 5.30 10.94 11.55
C ARG A 54 3.96 10.29 11.84
N LYS A 55 3.77 9.91 13.11
CA LYS A 55 2.44 9.72 13.68
C LYS A 55 1.82 11.12 13.76
N ASP A 56 1.04 11.49 12.74
CA ASP A 56 0.12 12.61 12.86
C ASP A 56 -1.19 12.03 13.41
N GLU A 57 -1.46 12.30 14.68
CA GLU A 57 -2.63 11.81 15.41
C GLU A 57 -3.86 12.74 15.28
N ASP A 58 -3.78 13.83 14.50
CA ASP A 58 -4.78 14.92 14.62
C ASP A 58 -5.30 15.59 13.32
N SER A 59 -4.84 15.26 12.10
CA SER A 59 -5.18 16.12 10.94
C SER A 59 -6.38 15.71 10.10
N GLY A 60 -6.94 14.50 10.21
CA GLY A 60 -8.19 14.10 9.54
C GLY A 60 -8.24 14.27 8.00
N ASP A 61 -7.15 14.65 7.34
CA ASP A 61 -7.11 15.03 5.93
C ASP A 61 -6.22 14.05 5.15
N PHE A 62 -6.86 13.00 4.62
CA PHE A 62 -6.22 11.83 4.03
C PHE A 62 -5.85 11.98 2.55
N GLU A 63 -5.90 13.19 1.99
CA GLU A 63 -5.73 13.39 0.53
C GLU A 63 -4.31 13.13 0.02
N ASN A 64 -3.29 13.07 0.90
CA ASN A 64 -1.88 12.95 0.51
C ASN A 64 -1.17 11.71 1.06
N TYR A 65 -1.86 10.60 1.32
CA TYR A 65 -1.26 9.37 1.84
C TYR A 65 -1.22 8.25 0.79
N ALA A 66 -0.13 7.49 0.76
CA ALA A 66 -0.05 6.20 0.10
C ALA A 66 -0.49 5.09 1.06
N TYR A 67 -1.23 4.12 0.56
CA TYR A 67 -1.59 2.91 1.26
C TYR A 67 -0.38 1.99 1.37
N VAL A 68 -0.24 1.34 2.52
CA VAL A 68 0.58 0.16 2.68
C VAL A 68 -0.34 -1.04 2.63
N ILE A 69 -0.12 -1.92 1.67
CA ILE A 69 -0.87 -3.17 1.53
C ILE A 69 0.08 -4.36 1.62
N ARG A 70 -0.37 -5.46 2.22
CA ARG A 70 0.37 -6.72 2.29
C ARG A 70 -0.30 -7.74 1.39
N ASN A 71 0.45 -8.40 0.49
CA ASN A 71 -0.06 -9.54 -0.26
C ASN A 71 -0.30 -10.70 0.71
N ASP A 72 -1.52 -11.24 0.72
CA ASP A 72 -1.90 -12.28 1.69
C ASP A 72 -1.19 -13.62 1.44
N ARG A 73 -0.70 -13.88 0.22
CA ARG A 73 0.02 -15.10 -0.16
C ARG A 73 1.53 -15.00 0.08
N SER A 74 2.18 -13.94 -0.42
CA SER A 74 3.64 -13.79 -0.34
C SER A 74 4.11 -13.09 0.93
N ALA A 75 3.21 -12.44 1.66
CA ALA A 75 3.49 -11.54 2.79
C ALA A 75 4.32 -10.29 2.42
N GLU A 76 4.53 -10.04 1.12
CA GLU A 76 5.23 -8.85 0.64
C GLU A 76 4.41 -7.58 0.89
N LEU A 77 5.11 -6.47 1.13
CA LEU A 77 4.52 -5.17 1.39
C LEU A 77 4.69 -4.26 0.18
N PHE A 78 3.61 -3.57 -0.17
CA PHE A 78 3.55 -2.68 -1.33
C PHE A 78 3.03 -1.32 -0.93
N ARG A 79 3.64 -0.28 -1.50
CA ARG A 79 3.21 1.10 -1.31
C ARG A 79 2.43 1.52 -2.54
N VAL A 80 1.19 1.92 -2.34
CA VAL A 80 0.27 2.26 -3.42
C VAL A 80 -0.30 3.65 -3.19
N SER A 81 -0.17 4.55 -4.17
CA SER A 81 -0.78 5.88 -4.04
C SER A 81 -2.29 5.75 -3.88
N ARG A 82 -2.93 6.74 -3.23
CA ARG A 82 -4.39 6.73 -3.07
C ARG A 82 -5.13 6.64 -4.40
N SER A 83 -4.64 7.32 -5.43
CA SER A 83 -5.21 7.25 -6.77
C SER A 83 -5.20 5.83 -7.33
N LYS A 84 -4.03 5.18 -7.35
CA LYS A 84 -3.88 3.80 -7.84
C LYS A 84 -4.68 2.80 -7.01
N MET A 85 -4.78 3.01 -5.69
CA MET A 85 -5.57 2.17 -4.80
C MET A 85 -7.05 2.18 -5.20
N LEU A 86 -7.64 3.37 -5.39
CA LEU A 86 -9.06 3.50 -5.73
C LEU A 86 -9.36 3.10 -7.19
N GLU A 87 -8.39 3.24 -8.08
CA GLU A 87 -8.53 2.88 -9.50
C GLU A 87 -8.44 1.37 -9.73
N ASN A 88 -7.55 0.68 -9.02
CA ASN A 88 -7.19 -0.70 -9.35
C ASN A 88 -7.63 -1.75 -8.32
N PHE A 89 -8.04 -1.32 -7.11
CA PHE A 89 -8.43 -2.23 -6.04
C PHE A 89 -9.90 -2.03 -5.64
N VAL A 90 -10.54 -3.13 -5.28
CA VAL A 90 -11.91 -3.15 -4.73
C VAL A 90 -11.92 -3.86 -3.37
N LEU A 91 -12.89 -3.57 -2.51
CA LEU A 91 -13.05 -4.31 -1.26
C LEU A 91 -13.34 -5.78 -1.57
N ALA A 92 -12.65 -6.69 -0.89
CA ALA A 92 -12.99 -8.11 -0.91
C ALA A 92 -14.23 -8.32 -0.01
N GLU A 93 -15.21 -9.09 -0.50
CA GLU A 93 -16.35 -9.54 0.31
C GLU A 93 -15.92 -10.50 1.44
#